data_AF-G9L5K2-F1
#
_entry.id   AF-G9L5K2-F1
#
_cell.length_a   1.000
_cell.length_b   1.000
_cell.length_c   1.000
_cell.angle_alpha   90.00
_cell.angle_beta   90.00
_cell.angle_gamma   90.00
#
_symmetry.space_group_name_H-M   'P 1'
#
loop_
_entity.id
_entity.type
_entity.pdbx_description
1 polymer ?
#
loop_
_entity_poly.entity_id
_entity_poly.type
_entity_poly.pdbx_seq_one_letter_code
_entity_poly.pdbx_strand_id
1 'polypeptide(L)'
;PQDQITITGYEKNTEAARDAILKIVGELEQMVSEDVPLDHRVHARIIGARGKAIRKIMDEFKVDIRFPQSGAPDPNCVTVTGLPENVEEAIDHILNLEEEYV
;
A
#
# COMPACT_ATOMS: atom_id res chain seq x y z
N PRO A 1 20.26 -9.69 -15.57
CA PRO A 1 19.26 -8.70 -15.07
C PRO A 1 19.15 -7.55 -16.07
N GLN A 2 17.94 -7.33 -16.60
CA GLN A 2 17.70 -6.44 -17.72
C GLN A 2 16.76 -5.32 -17.29
N ASP A 3 17.24 -4.45 -16.40
CA ASP A 3 16.54 -3.23 -15.96
C ASP A 3 17.08 -2.04 -16.76
N GLN A 4 16.95 -2.10 -18.09
CA GLN A 4 17.40 -1.04 -19.00
C GLN A 4 16.20 -0.43 -19.73
N ILE A 5 15.92 0.85 -19.44
CA ILE A 5 14.92 1.64 -20.14
C ILE A 5 15.62 2.47 -21.21
N THR A 6 15.28 2.23 -22.48
CA THR A 6 15.79 3.02 -23.62
C THR A 6 14.71 3.98 -24.10
N ILE A 7 15.02 5.28 -24.09
CA ILE A 7 14.11 6.35 -24.54
C ILE A 7 14.68 6.94 -25.83
N THR A 8 13.87 7.00 -26.89
CA THR A 8 14.28 7.54 -28.19
C THR A 8 13.32 8.63 -28.65
N GLY A 9 13.85 9.70 -29.25
CA GLY A 9 13.07 10.85 -29.71
C GLY A 9 13.89 12.13 -29.77
N TYR A 10 13.22 13.27 -29.84
CA TYR A 10 13.86 14.58 -29.75
C TYR A 10 14.46 14.79 -28.36
N GLU A 11 15.68 15.34 -28.30
CA GLU A 11 16.47 15.54 -27.07
C GLU A 11 15.65 16.09 -25.90
N LYS A 12 14.98 17.24 -26.10
CA LYS A 12 14.12 17.86 -25.09
C LYS A 12 13.00 16.95 -24.56
N ASN A 13 12.42 16.10 -25.42
CA ASN A 13 11.36 15.18 -25.04
C ASN A 13 11.93 13.95 -24.33
N THR A 14 13.10 13.49 -24.73
CA THR A 14 13.78 12.35 -24.08
C THR A 14 14.28 12.71 -22.68
N GLU A 15 14.77 13.93 -22.47
CA GLU A 15 15.14 14.44 -21.15
C GLU A 15 13.92 14.56 -20.23
N ALA A 16 12.84 15.19 -20.72
CA ALA A 16 11.61 15.30 -19.95
C ALA A 16 11.01 13.93 -19.57
N ALA A 17 11.07 12.96 -20.49
CA ALA A 17 10.63 11.59 -20.21
C ALA A 17 11.51 10.89 -19.18
N ARG A 18 12.85 11.04 -19.28
CA ARG A 18 13.80 10.52 -18.29
C ARG A 18 13.51 11.08 -16.89
N ASP A 19 13.36 12.39 -16.78
CA ASP A 19 13.16 13.05 -15.48
C ASP A 19 11.81 12.67 -14.87
N ALA A 20 10.76 12.54 -15.67
CA ALA A 20 9.47 12.02 -15.21
C ALA A 20 9.58 10.59 -14.69
N ILE A 21 10.31 9.71 -15.38
CA ILE A 21 10.53 8.33 -14.94
C ILE A 21 11.34 8.29 -13.64
N LEU A 22 12.44 9.04 -13.56
CA LEU A 22 13.26 9.09 -12.34
C LEU A 22 12.48 9.63 -11.14
N LYS A 23 11.58 10.59 -11.37
CA LYS A 23 10.70 11.09 -10.31
C LYS A 23 9.77 9.98 -9.80
N ILE A 24 9.14 9.23 -10.69
CA ILE A 24 8.28 8.09 -10.33
C ILE A 24 9.09 7.03 -9.59
N VAL A 25 10.31 6.72 -10.05
CA VAL A 25 11.20 5.77 -9.36
C VAL A 25 11.52 6.25 -7.95
N GLY A 26 11.89 7.52 -7.77
CA GLY A 26 12.17 8.07 -6.45
C GLY A 26 10.95 8.06 -5.51
N GLU A 27 9.74 8.24 -6.03
CA GLU A 27 8.49 8.10 -5.28
C GLU A 27 8.23 6.63 -4.88
N LEU A 28 8.52 5.67 -5.77
CA LEU A 28 8.34 4.24 -5.52
C LEU A 28 9.42 3.65 -4.60
N GLU A 29 10.67 4.12 -4.68
CA GLU A 29 11.77 3.71 -3.80
C GLU A 29 11.52 4.07 -2.33
N GLN A 30 10.66 5.07 -2.08
CA GLN A 30 10.26 5.47 -0.74
C GLN A 30 9.10 4.64 -0.20
N MET A 31 8.42 3.84 -1.04
CA MET A 31 7.33 3.01 -0.56
C MET A 31 7.87 1.86 0.29
N VAL A 32 7.32 1.71 1.48
CA VAL A 32 7.58 0.61 2.39
C VAL A 32 6.37 -0.31 2.44
N SER A 33 6.61 -1.58 2.75
CA SER A 33 5.58 -2.58 2.95
C SER A 33 5.79 -3.21 4.31
N GLU A 34 4.80 -3.13 5.18
CA GLU A 34 4.84 -3.65 6.54
C GLU A 34 3.69 -4.63 6.78
N ASP A 35 4.01 -5.71 7.52
CA ASP A 35 3.04 -6.73 7.91
C ASP A 35 2.53 -6.45 9.32
N VAL A 36 1.21 -6.37 9.44
CA VAL A 36 0.49 -6.03 10.67
C VAL A 36 -0.27 -7.27 11.15
N PRO A 37 -0.08 -7.69 12.41
CA PRO A 37 -0.93 -8.71 13.01
C PRO A 37 -2.30 -8.11 13.33
N LEU A 38 -3.33 -8.62 12.69
CA LEU A 38 -4.73 -8.21 12.86
C LEU A 38 -5.62 -9.43 12.96
N ASP A 39 -6.43 -9.54 14.01
CA ASP A 39 -7.30 -10.69 14.24
C ASP A 39 -8.27 -10.91 13.06
N HIS A 40 -8.21 -12.10 12.46
CA HIS A 40 -9.06 -12.49 11.34
C HIS A 40 -10.57 -12.36 11.65
N ARG A 41 -10.98 -12.35 12.92
CA ARG A 41 -12.36 -12.15 13.36
C ARG A 41 -12.88 -10.74 13.04
N VAL A 42 -12.01 -9.72 13.04
CA VAL A 42 -12.38 -8.33 12.79
C VAL A 42 -12.23 -7.90 11.33
N HIS A 43 -11.53 -8.69 10.49
CA HIS A 43 -11.27 -8.37 9.09
C HIS A 43 -12.54 -8.00 8.32
N ALA A 44 -13.61 -8.79 8.44
CA ALA A 44 -14.87 -8.53 7.73
C ALA A 44 -15.49 -7.17 8.12
N ARG A 45 -15.30 -6.74 9.36
CA ARG A 45 -15.83 -5.48 9.89
C ARG A 45 -15.00 -4.29 9.42
N ILE A 46 -13.67 -4.44 9.39
CA ILE A 46 -12.73 -3.43 8.88
C ILE A 46 -12.86 -3.26 7.36
N ILE A 47 -12.99 -4.36 6.60
CA ILE A 47 -13.26 -4.33 5.16
C ILE A 47 -14.60 -3.61 4.89
N GLY A 48 -15.61 -3.93 5.69
CA GLY A 48 -16.95 -3.36 5.60
C GLY A 48 -17.70 -3.79 4.34
N ALA A 49 -18.91 -3.24 4.15
CA ALA A 49 -19.78 -3.62 3.04
C ALA A 49 -19.13 -3.36 1.68
N ARG A 50 -18.91 -4.42 0.90
CA ARG A 50 -18.26 -4.40 -0.44
C ARG A 50 -16.86 -3.76 -0.44
N GLY A 51 -16.14 -3.81 0.69
CA GLY A 51 -14.82 -3.19 0.81
C GLY A 51 -14.84 -1.66 0.86
N LYS A 52 -16.01 -1.04 1.14
CA LYS A 52 -16.13 0.42 1.15
C LYS A 52 -15.37 1.07 2.31
N ALA A 53 -15.36 0.43 3.49
CA ALA A 53 -14.67 0.98 4.66
C ALA A 53 -13.16 0.95 4.45
N ILE A 54 -12.60 -0.21 4.07
CA ILE A 54 -11.17 -0.30 3.80
C ILE A 54 -10.72 0.58 2.64
N ARG A 55 -11.50 0.70 1.55
CA ARG A 55 -11.15 1.62 0.46
C ARG A 55 -11.06 3.07 0.92
N LYS A 56 -11.93 3.47 1.84
CA LYS A 56 -11.86 4.82 2.42
C LYS A 56 -10.54 5.01 3.19
N ILE A 57 -10.14 4.03 3.99
CA ILE A 57 -8.87 4.05 4.73
C ILE A 57 -7.69 4.13 3.74
N MET A 58 -7.67 3.26 2.73
CA MET A 58 -6.63 3.29 1.67
C MET A 58 -6.55 4.65 0.97
N ASP A 59 -7.68 5.26 0.62
CA ASP A 59 -7.73 6.57 -0.03
C ASP A 59 -7.33 7.73 0.89
N GLU A 60 -7.64 7.63 2.19
CA GLU A 60 -7.37 8.62 3.24
C GLU A 60 -5.89 8.66 3.57
N PHE A 61 -5.29 7.50 3.86
CA PHE A 61 -3.88 7.37 4.20
C PHE A 61 -2.96 7.19 2.98
N LYS A 62 -3.50 7.10 1.75
CA LYS A 62 -2.71 6.85 0.52
C LYS A 62 -1.85 5.58 0.62
N VAL A 63 -2.43 4.52 1.17
CA VAL A 63 -1.80 3.19 1.30
C VAL A 63 -2.60 2.14 0.54
N ASP A 64 -1.95 1.06 0.15
CA ASP A 64 -2.58 -0.19 -0.28
C ASP A 64 -2.62 -1.16 0.92
N ILE A 65 -3.78 -1.74 1.20
CA ILE A 65 -3.95 -2.69 2.30
C ILE A 65 -4.40 -4.03 1.74
N ARG A 66 -3.60 -5.07 1.99
CA ARG A 66 -3.83 -6.43 1.50
C ARG A 66 -4.10 -7.38 2.66
N PHE A 67 -5.33 -7.88 2.69
CA PHE A 67 -5.74 -8.93 3.62
C PHE A 67 -5.23 -10.31 3.16
N PRO A 68 -4.99 -11.23 4.11
CA PRO A 68 -4.54 -12.58 3.79
C PRO A 68 -5.63 -13.33 3.02
N GLN A 69 -5.21 -14.11 2.01
CA GLN A 69 -6.15 -14.93 1.23
C GLN A 69 -6.63 -16.14 2.03
N SER A 70 -7.80 -16.67 1.68
CA SER A 70 -8.31 -17.92 2.25
C SER A 70 -7.30 -19.05 2.04
N GLY A 71 -6.78 -19.60 3.15
CA GLY A 71 -5.76 -20.65 3.14
C GLY A 71 -4.32 -20.14 3.24
N ALA A 72 -4.11 -18.85 3.51
CA ALA A 72 -2.81 -18.33 3.89
C ALA A 72 -2.26 -19.01 5.16
N PRO A 73 -0.93 -19.19 5.30
CA PRO A 73 -0.32 -19.78 6.50
C PRO A 73 -0.65 -19.00 7.76
N ASP A 74 -0.72 -17.67 7.64
CA ASP A 74 -1.12 -16.77 8.70
C ASP A 74 -2.38 -15.98 8.29
N PRO A 75 -3.56 -16.32 8.85
CA PRO A 75 -4.79 -15.60 8.57
C PRO A 75 -4.86 -14.24 9.27
N ASN A 76 -3.92 -13.90 10.15
CA ASN A 76 -3.89 -12.62 10.85
C ASN A 76 -2.91 -11.62 10.23
N CYS A 77 -2.09 -12.03 9.25
CA CYS A 77 -1.12 -11.14 8.63
C CYS A 77 -1.77 -10.27 7.54
N VAL A 78 -1.90 -8.97 7.80
CA VAL A 78 -2.36 -7.96 6.84
C VAL A 78 -1.18 -7.08 6.43
N THR A 79 -0.94 -6.96 5.13
CA THR A 79 0.17 -6.15 4.62
C THR A 79 -0.32 -4.75 4.25
N VAL A 80 0.40 -3.72 4.68
CA VAL A 80 0.15 -2.31 4.34
C VAL A 80 1.34 -1.79 3.53
N THR A 81 1.09 -1.18 2.38
CA THR A 81 2.13 -0.65 1.49
C THR A 81 1.87 0.83 1.18
N GLY A 82 2.88 1.68 1.33
CA GLY A 82 2.75 3.11 1.05
C GLY A 82 4.00 3.88 1.49
N LEU A 83 3.89 5.21 1.59
CA LEU A 83 4.98 6.01 2.18
C LEU A 83 5.14 5.67 3.68
N PRO A 84 6.33 5.78 4.27
CA PRO A 84 6.58 5.32 5.64
C PRO A 84 5.67 6.00 6.67
N GLU A 85 5.51 7.32 6.56
CA GLU A 85 4.62 8.11 7.41
C GLU A 85 3.15 7.65 7.30
N ASN A 86 2.70 7.40 6.08
CA ASN A 86 1.34 6.97 5.79
C ASN A 86 1.06 5.54 6.27
N VAL A 87 2.07 4.67 6.15
CA VAL A 87 1.98 3.29 6.62
C VAL A 87 1.84 3.28 8.13
N GLU A 88 2.68 4.01 8.87
CA GLU A 88 2.58 4.12 10.33
C GLU A 88 1.20 4.62 10.78
N GLU A 89 0.70 5.72 10.19
CA GLU A 89 -0.63 6.26 10.51
C GLU A 89 -1.78 5.29 10.17
N ALA A 90 -1.68 4.59 9.04
CA ALA A 90 -2.69 3.61 8.64
C ALA A 90 -2.70 2.40 9.57
N ILE A 91 -1.53 1.93 10.01
CA ILE A 91 -1.39 0.81 10.94
C ILE A 91 -2.05 1.18 12.27
N ASP A 92 -1.70 2.33 12.84
CA ASP A 92 -2.29 2.82 14.09
C ASP A 92 -3.82 2.93 13.97
N HIS A 93 -4.33 3.43 12.84
CA HIS A 93 -5.77 3.52 12.61
C HIS A 93 -6.44 2.13 12.59
N ILE A 94 -5.84 1.15 11.92
CA ILE A 94 -6.39 -0.21 11.81
C ILE A 94 -6.36 -0.93 13.16
N LEU A 95 -5.30 -0.76 13.95
CA LEU A 95 -5.18 -1.35 15.29
C LEU A 95 -6.22 -0.76 16.25
N ASN A 96 -6.47 0.56 16.18
CA ASN A 96 -7.55 1.17 16.96
C ASN A 96 -8.93 0.60 16.58
N LEU A 97 -9.17 0.32 15.29
CA LEU A 97 -10.42 -0.33 14.84
C LEU A 97 -10.52 -1.78 15.34
N GLU A 98 -9.41 -2.51 15.43
CA GLU A 98 -9.39 -3.83 16.03
C GLU A 98 -9.85 -3.77 17.49
N GLU A 99 -9.27 -2.89 18.30
CA GLU A 99 -9.64 -2.72 19.71
C GLU A 99 -11.12 -2.31 19.89
N GLU A 100 -11.67 -1.49 18.99
CA GLU A 100 -13.10 -1.10 19.04
C GLU A 100 -14.05 -2.26 18.70
N TYR A 101 -13.57 -3.24 17.93
CA TYR A 101 -14.38 -4.35 17.43
C TYR A 101 -14.25 -5.66 18.22
N VAL A 102 -13.24 -5.74 19.10
CA VAL A 102 -13.01 -6.84 20.06
C VAL A 102 -13.90 -6.66 21.29
#